data_AF-J1S7U6-F1
#
_entry.id   AF-J1S7U6-F1
#
_cell.length_a   1.000
_cell.length_b   1.000
_cell.length_c   1.000
_cell.angle_alpha   90.00
_cell.angle_beta   90.00
_cell.angle_gamma   90.00
#
_symmetry.space_group_name_H-M   'P 1'
#
loop_
_entity.id
_entity.type
_entity.pdbx_description
1 polymer ?
#
loop_
_entity_poly.entity_id
_entity_poly.type
_entity_poly.pdbx_seq_one_letter_code
_entity_poly.pdbx_strand_id
1 'polypeptide(L)' 'MVEVAAAAGLSAETLRKIETGRAPTPAFFTVAALAGTLGLSLDEVATLATPPEAAAEDAVA' A
#
# COMPACT_ATOMS: atom_id res chain seq x y z
N MET A 1 -9.24 5.38 -9.98
CA MET A 1 -9.06 5.99 -8.64
C MET A 1 -10.39 6.19 -7.92
N VAL A 2 -11.36 6.95 -8.47
CA VAL A 2 -12.66 7.18 -7.81
C VAL A 2 -13.44 5.88 -7.57
N GLU A 3 -13.51 5.00 -8.58
CA GLU A 3 -14.22 3.73 -8.46
C GLU A 3 -13.58 2.79 -7.43
N VAL A 4 -12.25 2.70 -7.43
CA VAL A 4 -11.48 1.92 -6.42
C VAL A 4 -11.72 2.46 -5.02
N ALA A 5 -11.68 3.78 -4.85
CA ALA A 5 -11.96 4.41 -3.56
C ALA A 5 -13.38 4.08 -3.08
N ALA A 6 -14.39 4.24 -3.95
CA ALA A 6 -15.78 3.94 -3.63
C ALA A 6 -15.99 2.47 -3.26
N ALA A 7 -15.42 1.54 -4.04
CA ALA A 7 -15.52 0.11 -3.78
C ALA A 7 -14.85 -0.30 -2.46
N ALA A 8 -13.77 0.37 -2.07
CA ALA A 8 -13.08 0.15 -0.80
C ALA A 8 -13.72 0.90 0.40
N GLY A 9 -14.76 1.71 0.18
CA GLY A 9 -15.41 2.52 1.22
C GLY A 9 -14.64 3.78 1.63
N LEU A 10 -13.81 4.33 0.75
CA LEU A 10 -13.03 5.55 0.95
C LEU A 10 -13.53 6.70 0.07
N SER A 11 -13.22 7.93 0.47
CA SER A 11 -13.28 9.06 -0.46
C SER A 11 -12.11 9.00 -1.45
N ALA A 12 -12.30 9.54 -2.66
CA ALA A 12 -11.22 9.67 -3.64
C ALA A 12 -10.02 10.49 -3.10
N GLU A 13 -10.29 11.49 -2.26
CA GLU A 13 -9.27 12.30 -1.61
C GLU A 13 -8.47 11.50 -0.57
N THR A 14 -9.13 10.60 0.17
CA THR A 14 -8.43 9.69 1.10
C THR A 14 -7.47 8.78 0.34
N LEU A 15 -7.91 8.17 -0.76
CA LEU A 15 -7.05 7.34 -1.60
C LEU A 15 -5.88 8.15 -2.17
N ARG A 16 -6.12 9.37 -2.64
CA ARG A 16 -5.06 10.27 -3.13
C ARG A 16 -4.01 10.59 -2.06
N LYS A 17 -4.42 10.77 -0.79
CA LYS A 17 -3.48 10.97 0.33
C LYS A 17 -2.62 9.74 0.59
N ILE A 18 -3.18 8.54 0.46
CA ILE A 18 -2.42 7.29 0.60
C ILE A 18 -1.38 7.19 -0.53
N GLU A 19 -1.81 7.37 -1.79
CA GLU A 19 -0.92 7.30 -2.97
C GLU A 19 0.24 8.31 -2.93
N THR A 20 -0.01 9.48 -2.36
CA THR A 20 0.99 10.56 -2.28
C THR A 20 1.79 10.56 -0.98
N GLY A 21 1.64 9.53 -0.12
CA GLY A 21 2.32 9.45 1.18
C GLY A 21 1.87 10.50 2.21
N ARG A 22 0.76 11.20 1.95
CA ARG A 22 0.15 12.21 2.83
C ARG A 22 -0.86 11.60 3.83
N ALA A 23 -0.91 10.28 3.91
CA ALA A 23 -1.54 9.53 5.00
C ALA A 23 -0.43 8.72 5.70
N PRO A 24 0.25 9.28 6.72
CA PRO A 24 1.42 8.64 7.33
C PRO A 24 1.07 7.38 8.14
N THR A 25 -0.17 7.27 8.62
CA THR A 25 -0.64 6.16 9.44
C THR A 25 -2.05 5.73 9.01
N PRO A 26 -2.25 5.22 7.78
CA PRO A 26 -3.53 4.70 7.38
C PRO A 26 -3.88 3.52 8.29
N ALA A 27 -5.15 3.42 8.70
CA ALA A 27 -5.57 2.29 9.51
C ALA A 27 -5.36 0.98 8.73
N PHE A 28 -4.95 -0.08 9.42
CA PHE A 28 -4.72 -1.39 8.79
C PHE A 28 -5.95 -1.87 7.99
N PHE A 29 -7.16 -1.67 8.53
CA PHE A 29 -8.41 -2.00 7.85
C PHE A 29 -8.61 -1.21 6.55
N THR A 30 -8.08 0.01 6.45
CA THR A 30 -8.08 0.79 5.20
C THR A 30 -7.19 0.15 4.15
N VAL A 31 -6.01 -0.34 4.55
CA VAL A 31 -5.10 -1.09 3.66
C VAL A 31 -5.75 -2.40 3.21
N ALA A 32 -6.34 -3.15 4.14
CA ALA A 32 -7.02 -4.41 3.84
C ALA A 32 -8.22 -4.25 2.90
N ALA A 33 -9.03 -3.20 3.06
CA ALA A 33 -10.15 -2.91 2.17
C ALA A 33 -9.68 -2.59 0.73
N LEU A 34 -8.59 -1.82 0.59
CA LEU A 34 -7.98 -1.53 -0.72
C LEU A 34 -7.42 -2.81 -1.37
N ALA A 35 -6.69 -3.63 -0.62
CA ALA A 35 -6.16 -4.90 -1.10
C ALA A 35 -7.28 -5.81 -1.62
N GLY A 36 -8.33 -6.02 -0.82
CA GLY A 36 -9.49 -6.82 -1.21
C GLY A 36 -10.21 -6.28 -2.45
N THR A 37 -10.35 -4.96 -2.57
CA THR A 37 -10.96 -4.30 -3.75
C THR A 37 -10.14 -4.52 -5.02
N LEU A 38 -8.82 -4.57 -4.89
CA LEU A 38 -7.89 -4.79 -6.01
C LEU A 38 -7.65 -6.27 -6.31
N GLY A 39 -8.27 -7.18 -5.55
CA GLY A 39 -8.05 -8.63 -5.70
C GLY A 39 -6.67 -9.10 -5.26
N LEU A 40 -5.99 -8.34 -4.39
CA LEU A 40 -4.67 -8.66 -3.86
C LEU A 40 -4.80 -9.30 -2.47
N SER A 41 -3.97 -10.31 -2.21
CA SER A 41 -3.74 -10.78 -0.85
C SER A 41 -2.88 -9.77 -0.06
N LEU A 42 -3.02 -9.77 1.27
CA LEU A 42 -2.14 -8.95 2.13
C LEU A 42 -0.67 -9.40 2.06
N ASP A 43 -0.43 -10.68 1.79
CA ASP A 43 0.92 -11.23 1.61
C ASP A 43 1.58 -10.68 0.32
N GLU A 44 0.82 -10.56 -0.78
CA GLU A 44 1.29 -9.90 -1.99
C GLU A 44 1.62 -8.43 -1.74
N VAL A 45 0.74 -7.71 -1.04
CA VAL A 45 0.97 -6.30 -0.70
C VAL A 45 2.24 -6.13 0.13
N ALA A 46 2.45 -6.98 1.14
CA ALA A 46 3.66 -6.95 1.97
C ALA A 46 4.93 -7.23 1.14
N THR A 47 4.87 -8.20 0.24
CA THR A 47 6.00 -8.55 -0.65
C THR A 47 6.35 -7.38 -1.57
N LEU A 48 5.36 -6.73 -2.17
CA LEU A 48 5.56 -5.61 -3.11
C LEU A 48 5.95 -4.29 -2.41
N ALA A 49 5.51 -4.09 -1.16
CA ALA A 49 5.82 -2.88 -0.38
C ALA A 49 7.20 -2.93 0.28
N THR A 50 7.81 -4.12 0.36
CA THR A 50 9.16 -4.27 0.88
C THR A 50 10.14 -3.80 -0.20
N PRO A 51 10.92 -2.72 0.03
CA PRO A 51 11.97 -2.35 -0.91
C PRO A 51 12.94 -3.53 -1.06
N PRO A 52 13.53 -3.75 -2.25
CA PRO A 52 14.55 -4.77 -2.40
C PRO A 52 15.60 -4.54 -1.33
N GLU A 53 15.95 -5.58 -0.58
CA GLU A 53 17.01 -5.53 0.42
C GLU A 53 18.20 -4.87 -0.27
N ALA A 54 18.59 -3.69 0.21
CA ALA A 54 19.74 -2.98 -0.34
C ALA A 54 20.86 -3.99 -0.33
N ALA A 55 21.27 -4.44 -1.53
CA ALA A 55 22.22 -5.52 -1.71
C ALA A 55 23.35 -5.25 -0.73
N ALA A 56 23.53 -6.14 0.25
CA ALA A 56 24.45 -5.95 1.36
C ALA A 56 25.79 -5.41 0.82
N GLU A 57 25.99 -4.10 0.89
CA GLU A 57 27.16 -3.45 0.32
C GLU A 57 28.35 -3.79 1.21
N ASP A 58 29.31 -4.48 0.60
CA ASP A 58 30.71 -4.65 1.01
C ASP A 58 30.97 -5.19 2.41
N ALA A 59 30.69 -6.48 2.59
CA ALA A 59 31.37 -7.30 3.60
C ALA A 59 32.42 -8.24 2.99
N VAL A 60 33.14 -7.84 1.93
CA VAL A 60 34.45 -8.40 1.55
C VAL A 60 35.27 -7.36 0.77
N ALA A 61 36.06 -6.55 1.47
CA ALA A 61 37.31 -5.99 0.98
C ALA A 61 38.22 -5.60 2.16
#